data_AF-A0A0P1MSY4-F1
#
_entry.id   AF-A0A0P1MSY4-F1
#
_cell.length_a   1.000
_cell.length_b   1.000
_cell.length_c   1.000
_cell.angle_alpha   90.00
_cell.angle_beta   90.00
_cell.angle_gamma   90.00
#
_symmetry.space_group_name_H-M   'P 1'
#
loop_
_entity.id
_entity.type
_entity.pdbx_description
1 polymer ?
#
loop_
_entity_poly.entity_id
_entity_poly.type
_entity_poly.pdbx_seq_one_letter_code
_entity_poly.pdbx_strand_id
1 'polypeptide(L)'
;MFRATSMITTLAILAIEMFKNKNFYRKMFRYFPLLLLITSFVFSQSPHGEIKIDCSNCHTTSEWIPIKEKIDFDHSTTGFPLLDSHAGLNCIDCHKKEKDGSLIFSKVESRCSACHFDFHNGNLGDKCQSCHSFKTWKLYDVVRKHNKSRFPLLGAHASVKCESCHLKNGIFQTYLIPLECISCHEKNYIEAKKPNHISLNFSKNCNDCHTIKTVSWHGERAFHNKTGFPLTGAHAIISCDKCHQNWEFNLTLPADCYSCHKTQYEQTTNPNHQLAGFPTNCSVCHNTSSWRPATNFDHDKNFFRIYSGEHRNKWRSCNDCHINPADYKNFSCITYCHSQASTDRKHRNVSGYRYESSACYSCHRNV
;
A
#
# COMPACT_ATOMS: atom_id res chain seq x y z
N MET A 1 32.15 46.87 34.42
CA MET A 1 32.82 47.20 35.69
C MET A 1 34.32 46.94 35.53
N PHE A 2 35.13 47.96 35.84
CA PHE A 2 36.60 48.00 35.99
C PHE A 2 37.53 47.83 34.76
N ARG A 3 37.88 48.97 34.12
CA ARG A 3 39.26 49.46 33.88
C ARG A 3 39.25 50.64 32.89
N ALA A 4 38.92 51.84 33.35
CA ALA A 4 39.04 53.06 32.53
C ALA A 4 39.51 54.30 33.32
N THR A 5 40.03 54.12 34.55
CA THR A 5 40.45 55.22 35.42
C THR A 5 41.95 55.33 35.64
N SER A 6 42.77 54.49 34.98
CA SER A 6 44.24 54.48 35.16
C SER A 6 45.05 55.13 34.05
N MET A 7 44.47 55.50 32.89
CA MET A 7 45.24 56.09 31.77
C MET A 7 45.17 57.61 31.69
N ILE A 8 44.18 58.24 32.34
CA ILE A 8 43.99 59.70 32.25
C ILE A 8 44.99 60.45 33.15
N THR A 9 45.41 59.86 34.28
CA THR A 9 46.37 60.48 35.19
C THR A 9 47.82 60.40 34.68
N THR A 10 48.19 59.38 33.90
CA THR A 10 49.54 59.24 33.35
C THR A 10 49.80 60.19 32.16
N LEU A 11 48.77 60.44 31.33
CA LEU A 11 48.86 61.37 30.19
C LEU A 11 48.97 62.83 30.62
N ALA A 12 48.36 63.22 31.74
CA ALA A 12 48.46 64.57 32.28
C ALA A 12 49.86 64.91 32.82
N ILE A 13 50.59 63.93 33.36
CA ILE A 13 51.95 64.13 33.90
C ILE A 13 52.98 64.26 32.75
N LEU A 14 52.83 63.48 31.68
CA LEU A 14 53.66 63.61 30.47
C LEU A 14 53.48 64.96 29.77
N ALA A 15 52.25 65.48 29.71
CA ALA A 15 51.97 66.77 29.09
C ALA A 15 52.69 67.94 29.80
N ILE A 16 52.88 67.88 31.12
CA ILE A 16 53.54 68.96 31.89
C ILE A 16 55.07 68.94 31.69
N GLU A 17 55.71 67.78 31.52
CA GLU A 17 57.14 67.70 31.19
C GLU A 17 57.44 68.14 29.74
N MET A 18 56.49 67.94 28.81
CA MET A 18 56.63 68.29 27.40
C MET A 18 56.73 69.81 27.14
N PHE A 19 56.25 70.67 28.06
CA PHE A 19 56.34 72.13 27.91
C PHE A 19 57.70 72.73 28.30
N LYS A 20 58.61 71.97 28.90
CA LYS A 20 59.93 72.50 29.32
C LYS A 20 61.02 72.41 28.26
N ASN A 21 60.83 71.69 27.16
CA ASN A 21 61.89 71.43 26.19
C ASN A 21 61.61 72.06 24.81
N LYS A 22 62.18 73.24 24.55
CA LYS A 22 62.04 73.97 23.26
C LYS A 22 62.52 73.18 22.04
N ASN A 23 63.32 72.12 22.21
CA ASN A 23 63.76 71.24 21.11
C ASN A 23 62.76 70.13 20.75
N PHE A 24 61.70 69.92 21.54
CA PHE A 24 60.70 68.89 21.30
C PHE A 24 59.79 69.22 20.10
N TYR A 25 59.32 70.47 20.02
CA TYR A 25 58.41 70.94 18.95
C TYR A 25 59.02 70.81 17.55
N ARG A 26 60.35 70.99 17.43
CA ARG A 26 61.06 70.90 16.15
C ARG A 26 61.23 69.46 15.65
N LYS A 27 61.21 68.46 16.54
CA LYS A 27 61.16 67.03 16.18
C LYS A 27 59.72 66.58 15.90
N MET A 28 58.73 67.07 16.65
CA MET A 28 57.31 66.76 16.45
C MET A 28 56.79 67.20 15.07
N PHE A 29 57.20 68.38 14.58
CA PHE A 29 56.82 68.85 13.24
C PHE A 29 57.37 67.97 12.10
N ARG A 30 58.44 67.22 12.35
CA ARG A 30 59.08 66.33 11.37
C ARG A 30 58.37 64.98 11.23
N TYR A 31 57.57 64.59 12.23
CA TYR A 31 56.75 63.37 12.23
C TYR A 31 55.24 63.68 12.11
N PHE A 32 54.84 64.94 12.09
CA PHE A 32 53.46 65.37 11.89
C PHE A 32 52.84 64.86 10.57
N PRO A 33 53.56 64.79 9.42
CA PRO A 33 53.02 64.17 8.21
C PRO A 33 52.86 62.65 8.34
N LEU A 34 53.71 62.00 9.15
CA LEU A 34 53.68 60.55 9.41
C LEU A 34 52.53 60.18 10.36
N LEU A 35 52.21 61.06 11.33
CA LEU A 35 51.10 60.87 12.26
C LEU A 35 49.73 61.07 11.58
N LEU A 36 49.65 61.99 10.60
CA LEU A 36 48.45 62.24 9.78
C LEU A 36 48.14 61.11 8.79
N LEU A 37 49.15 60.29 8.44
CA LEU A 37 48.99 59.11 7.60
C LEU A 37 48.50 57.86 8.35
N ILE A 38 48.56 57.84 9.69
CA ILE A 38 48.18 56.68 10.51
C ILE A 38 46.71 56.73 10.96
N THR A 39 46.04 57.89 10.86
CA THR A 39 44.64 58.04 11.31
C THR A 39 43.57 57.71 10.24
N SER A 40 43.96 57.25 9.05
CA SER A 40 43.01 57.07 7.92
C SER A 40 42.73 55.61 7.52
N PHE A 41 43.18 54.61 8.28
CA PHE A 41 42.80 53.20 8.05
C PHE A 41 41.86 52.68 9.15
N VAL A 42 40.75 53.38 9.38
CA VAL A 42 39.55 52.69 9.86
C VAL A 42 38.89 52.12 8.62
N PHE A 43 39.17 50.86 8.30
CA PHE A 43 38.36 50.15 7.30
C PHE A 43 36.90 50.33 7.72
N SER A 44 36.10 50.91 6.84
CA SER A 44 34.65 50.98 7.03
C SER A 44 34.16 49.55 7.16
N GLN A 45 33.91 49.11 8.39
CA GLN A 45 33.46 47.75 8.65
C GLN A 45 32.00 47.69 8.27
N SER A 46 31.67 46.83 7.31
CA SER A 46 30.29 46.65 6.86
C SER A 46 29.39 46.34 8.07
N PRO A 47 28.25 47.02 8.22
CA PRO A 47 27.28 46.72 9.28
C PRO A 47 26.65 45.33 9.12
N HIS A 48 26.95 44.65 8.01
CA HIS A 48 26.49 43.31 7.67
C HIS A 48 27.55 42.22 7.89
N GLY A 49 28.69 42.57 8.50
CA GLY A 49 29.83 41.66 8.68
C GLY A 49 30.64 41.46 7.40
N GLU A 50 31.41 40.37 7.33
CA GLU A 50 32.16 40.01 6.13
C GLU A 50 31.19 39.52 5.04
N ILE A 51 30.92 40.38 4.06
CA ILE A 51 30.04 40.09 2.93
C ILE A 51 30.80 40.26 1.62
N LYS A 52 30.75 39.24 0.76
CA LYS A 52 31.38 39.23 -0.58
C LYS A 52 30.34 39.47 -1.68
N ILE A 53 29.41 40.38 -1.42
CA ILE A 53 28.34 40.79 -2.33
C ILE A 53 28.50 42.28 -2.57
N ASP A 54 28.34 42.73 -3.82
CA ASP A 54 28.42 44.14 -4.15
C ASP A 54 27.34 44.93 -3.41
N CYS A 55 27.74 45.98 -2.69
CA CYS A 55 26.82 46.84 -1.93
C CYS A 55 25.74 47.44 -2.83
N SER A 56 26.04 47.67 -4.11
CA SER A 56 25.10 48.22 -5.10
C SER A 56 23.95 47.28 -5.45
N ASN A 57 24.03 45.98 -5.09
CA ASN A 57 22.92 45.05 -5.27
C ASN A 57 21.72 45.41 -4.38
N CYS A 58 21.98 46.05 -3.23
CA CYS A 58 20.97 46.38 -2.24
C CYS A 58 20.84 47.89 -2.01
N HIS A 59 21.93 48.64 -2.10
CA HIS A 59 21.95 50.08 -1.84
C HIS A 59 22.02 50.88 -3.13
N THR A 60 21.55 52.13 -3.07
CA THR A 60 21.78 53.10 -4.15
C THR A 60 23.09 53.85 -3.87
N THR A 61 23.70 54.40 -4.92
CA THR A 61 24.90 55.24 -4.77
C THR A 61 24.59 56.62 -4.20
N SER A 62 23.31 57.03 -4.21
CA SER A 62 22.84 58.32 -3.69
C SER A 62 22.47 58.27 -2.21
N GLU A 63 21.84 57.18 -1.75
CA GLU A 63 21.37 57.00 -0.38
C GLU A 63 21.51 55.53 0.08
N TRP A 64 21.95 55.33 1.32
CA TRP A 64 22.09 54.00 1.93
C TRP A 64 20.78 53.45 2.48
N ILE A 65 19.87 54.32 2.92
CA ILE A 65 18.54 54.00 3.44
C ILE A 65 17.57 55.04 2.87
N PRO A 66 16.43 54.64 2.28
CA PRO A 66 15.96 53.26 2.10
C PRO A 66 16.84 52.47 1.11
N ILE A 67 16.83 51.13 1.25
CA ILE A 67 17.47 50.25 0.27
C ILE A 67 16.68 50.25 -1.04
N LYS A 68 17.25 49.71 -2.12
CA LYS A 68 16.55 49.56 -3.40
C LYS A 68 15.22 48.82 -3.20
N GLU A 69 14.15 49.32 -3.81
CA GLU A 69 12.85 48.65 -3.84
C GLU A 69 12.94 47.29 -4.56
N LYS A 70 13.72 47.25 -5.65
CA LYS A 70 14.09 46.02 -6.34
C LYS A 70 15.53 45.65 -5.99
N ILE A 71 15.68 44.62 -5.18
CA ILE A 71 16.99 44.09 -4.79
C ILE A 71 17.54 43.23 -5.93
N ASP A 72 18.78 43.52 -6.35
CA ASP A 72 19.50 42.80 -7.40
C ASP A 72 20.35 41.68 -6.78
N PHE A 73 19.73 40.83 -5.95
CA PHE A 73 20.38 39.68 -5.30
C PHE A 73 19.57 38.40 -5.52
N ASP A 74 20.22 37.37 -6.04
CA ASP A 74 19.59 36.08 -6.34
C ASP A 74 19.94 35.02 -5.29
N HIS A 75 18.93 34.49 -4.60
CA HIS A 75 19.12 33.40 -3.64
C HIS A 75 19.38 32.04 -4.32
N SER A 76 19.14 31.90 -5.63
CA SER A 76 19.42 30.66 -6.36
C SER A 76 20.90 30.30 -6.39
N THR A 77 21.79 31.28 -6.21
CA THR A 77 23.24 31.09 -6.13
C THR A 77 23.71 30.73 -4.71
N THR A 78 22.80 30.59 -3.75
CA THR A 78 23.12 30.26 -2.35
C THR A 78 22.75 28.81 -2.04
N GLY A 79 23.07 28.36 -0.82
CA GLY A 79 22.63 27.05 -0.33
C GLY A 79 21.13 26.93 -0.03
N PHE A 80 20.36 28.03 -0.13
CA PHE A 80 18.93 28.06 0.16
C PHE A 80 18.18 28.88 -0.91
N PRO A 81 17.81 28.27 -2.05
CA PRO A 81 16.99 28.95 -3.05
C PRO A 81 15.60 29.25 -2.47
N LEU A 82 15.13 30.50 -2.63
CA LEU A 82 13.79 30.90 -2.20
C LEU A 82 12.75 30.40 -3.20
N LEU A 83 12.17 29.23 -2.92
CA LEU A 83 11.14 28.60 -3.73
C LEU A 83 9.74 28.82 -3.14
N ASP A 84 8.75 28.94 -4.03
CA ASP A 84 7.33 29.10 -3.69
C ASP A 84 7.09 30.17 -2.61
N SER A 85 6.51 29.80 -1.46
CA SER A 85 6.13 30.72 -0.40
C SER A 85 7.32 31.42 0.26
N HIS A 86 8.55 30.91 0.10
CA HIS A 86 9.76 31.57 0.59
C HIS A 86 10.20 32.74 -0.29
N ALA A 87 9.77 32.79 -1.57
CA ALA A 87 10.15 33.85 -2.50
C ALA A 87 9.57 35.23 -2.15
N GLY A 88 8.50 35.26 -1.35
CA GLY A 88 7.84 36.49 -0.91
C GLY A 88 8.31 37.01 0.46
N LEU A 89 9.28 36.36 1.09
CA LEU A 89 9.78 36.76 2.40
C LEU A 89 10.70 37.98 2.31
N ASN A 90 10.68 38.82 3.34
CA ASN A 90 11.66 39.89 3.49
C ASN A 90 12.98 39.32 3.99
N CYS A 91 14.07 40.00 3.67
CA CYS A 91 15.41 39.63 4.09
C CYS A 91 15.51 39.35 5.61
N ILE A 92 14.85 40.19 6.41
CA ILE A 92 14.89 40.13 7.88
C ILE A 92 14.04 39.01 8.49
N ASP A 93 13.17 38.36 7.71
CA ASP A 93 12.38 37.22 8.18
C ASP A 93 13.29 36.01 8.43
N CYS A 94 14.36 35.89 7.65
CA CYS A 94 15.40 34.87 7.78
C CYS A 94 16.67 35.42 8.45
N HIS A 95 17.13 36.60 8.04
CA HIS A 95 18.35 37.23 8.56
C HIS A 95 18.00 38.15 9.74
N LYS A 96 17.97 37.58 10.94
CA LYS A 96 17.63 38.35 12.15
C LYS A 96 18.80 39.21 12.60
N LYS A 97 18.49 40.38 13.18
CA LYS A 97 19.50 41.22 13.82
C LYS A 97 20.09 40.50 15.03
N GLU A 98 21.40 40.57 15.16
CA GLU A 98 22.15 40.09 16.32
C GLU A 98 21.90 40.97 17.54
N LYS A 99 22.33 40.51 18.72
CA LYS A 99 22.16 41.25 20.00
C LYS A 99 22.84 42.62 20.01
N ASP A 100 23.89 42.79 19.22
CA ASP A 100 24.61 44.07 19.06
C ASP A 100 23.99 44.97 17.97
N GLY A 101 22.88 44.53 17.35
CA GLY A 101 22.18 45.26 16.31
C GLY A 101 22.69 45.02 14.89
N SER A 102 23.77 44.24 14.71
CA SER A 102 24.31 43.91 13.39
C SER A 102 23.37 42.98 12.61
N LEU A 103 23.34 43.10 11.28
CA LEU A 103 22.50 42.29 10.40
C LEU A 103 23.38 41.40 9.52
N ILE A 104 23.67 40.19 9.99
CA ILE A 104 24.67 39.31 9.35
C ILE A 104 23.99 38.36 8.37
N PHE A 105 24.28 38.53 7.07
CA PHE A 105 23.70 37.69 6.02
C PHE A 105 24.34 36.30 5.88
N SER A 106 25.53 36.08 6.45
CA SER A 106 26.27 34.81 6.33
C SER A 106 25.84 33.72 7.32
N LYS A 107 24.89 33.98 8.22
CA LYS A 107 24.51 33.08 9.32
C LYS A 107 23.01 32.80 9.35
N VAL A 108 22.56 31.81 8.58
CA VAL A 108 21.19 31.28 8.64
C VAL A 108 21.22 29.76 8.56
N GLU A 109 20.48 29.10 9.46
CA GLU A 109 20.29 27.65 9.39
C GLU A 109 19.28 27.30 8.27
N SER A 110 19.65 26.37 7.39
CA SER A 110 18.83 25.96 6.23
C SER A 110 17.90 24.77 6.51
N ARG A 111 17.95 24.19 7.71
CA ARG A 111 17.05 23.10 8.09
C ARG A 111 15.63 23.63 8.30
N CYS A 112 14.63 22.88 7.84
CA CYS A 112 13.23 23.29 7.97
C CYS A 112 12.83 23.55 9.43
N SER A 113 13.32 22.72 10.36
CA SER A 113 13.04 22.80 11.80
C SER A 113 13.68 24.00 12.51
N ALA A 114 14.61 24.71 11.88
CA ALA A 114 15.17 25.95 12.43
C ALA A 114 14.17 27.11 12.39
N CYS A 115 13.23 27.07 11.44
CA CYS A 115 12.23 28.12 11.23
C CYS A 115 10.80 27.60 11.45
N HIS A 116 10.51 26.37 11.04
CA HIS A 116 9.21 25.74 11.20
C HIS A 116 9.17 24.83 12.42
N PHE A 117 8.07 24.88 13.16
CA PHE A 117 7.85 23.97 14.27
C PHE A 117 7.67 22.53 13.76
N ASP A 118 8.53 21.62 14.20
CA ASP A 118 8.40 20.20 13.89
C ASP A 118 7.42 19.52 14.85
N PHE A 119 6.17 19.39 14.41
CA PHE A 119 5.14 18.62 15.12
C PHE A 119 5.50 17.14 15.29
N HIS A 120 6.52 16.64 14.58
CA HIS A 120 6.97 15.24 14.70
C HIS A 120 7.98 15.01 15.81
N ASN A 121 8.46 16.05 16.48
CA ASN A 121 9.45 15.96 17.56
C ASN A 121 10.72 15.19 17.13
N GLY A 122 11.18 15.38 15.90
CA GLY A 122 12.39 14.76 15.34
C GLY A 122 12.24 13.32 14.87
N ASN A 123 11.08 12.67 15.08
CA ASN A 123 10.91 11.24 14.81
C ASN A 123 10.91 10.84 13.33
N LEU A 124 10.72 11.80 12.41
CA LEU A 124 10.73 11.56 10.96
C LEU A 124 12.00 12.07 10.25
N GLY A 125 12.96 12.60 11.01
CA GLY A 125 14.16 13.24 10.49
C GLY A 125 13.88 14.56 9.74
N ASP A 126 14.94 15.15 9.16
CA ASP A 126 14.89 16.53 8.62
C ASP A 126 14.45 16.63 7.15
N LYS A 127 14.07 15.52 6.50
CA LYS A 127 13.63 15.50 5.09
C LYS A 127 12.15 15.86 4.96
N CYS A 128 11.74 17.02 5.45
CA CYS A 128 10.34 17.47 5.48
C CYS A 128 9.68 17.48 4.09
N GLN A 129 10.45 17.82 3.06
CA GLN A 129 10.02 17.85 1.65
C GLN A 129 9.66 16.46 1.07
N SER A 130 9.96 15.38 1.80
CA SER A 130 9.46 14.06 1.43
C SER A 130 7.95 13.94 1.62
N CYS A 131 7.32 14.79 2.43
CA CYS A 131 5.88 14.75 2.75
C CYS A 131 5.18 16.12 2.57
N HIS A 132 5.87 17.23 2.86
CA HIS A 132 5.33 18.59 2.76
C HIS A 132 5.79 19.28 1.47
N SER A 133 4.91 20.06 0.84
CA SER A 133 5.30 20.92 -0.30
C SER A 133 5.74 22.31 0.16
N PHE A 134 6.65 22.95 -0.57
CA PHE A 134 7.04 24.35 -0.35
C PHE A 134 5.90 25.37 -0.59
N LYS A 135 4.88 25.01 -1.38
CA LYS A 135 3.76 25.91 -1.73
C LYS A 135 2.72 26.09 -0.63
N THR A 136 2.22 24.99 -0.06
CA THR A 136 1.09 25.08 0.90
C THR A 136 1.37 24.43 2.24
N TRP A 137 2.54 23.79 2.41
CA TRP A 137 2.87 22.89 3.53
C TRP A 137 1.88 21.74 3.76
N LYS A 138 0.85 21.61 2.91
CA LYS A 138 -0.15 20.55 3.03
C LYS A 138 0.49 19.21 2.74
N LEU A 139 -0.02 18.21 3.45
CA LEU A 139 0.32 16.82 3.22
C LEU A 139 -0.32 16.38 1.91
N TYR A 140 0.51 16.02 0.94
CA TYR A 140 0.04 15.38 -0.28
C TYR A 140 0.30 13.89 -0.17
N ASP A 141 -0.74 13.12 -0.50
CA ASP A 141 -0.59 11.69 -0.77
C ASP A 141 -0.10 10.85 0.42
N VAL A 142 -0.63 11.17 1.61
CA VAL A 142 -0.34 10.48 2.88
C VAL A 142 -0.59 8.98 2.78
N VAL A 143 -1.62 8.56 2.04
CA VAL A 143 -1.91 7.14 1.78
C VAL A 143 -0.77 6.46 1.03
N ARG A 144 -0.28 7.03 -0.08
CA ARG A 144 0.88 6.47 -0.81
C ARG A 144 2.14 6.47 0.04
N LYS A 145 2.31 7.45 0.93
CA LYS A 145 3.46 7.51 1.84
C LYS A 145 3.37 6.42 2.92
N HIS A 146 2.19 6.20 3.51
CA HIS A 146 1.96 5.07 4.41
C HIS A 146 2.16 3.72 3.73
N ASN A 147 1.81 3.58 2.45
CA ASN A 147 2.06 2.35 1.70
C ASN A 147 3.57 2.02 1.54
N LYS A 148 4.46 2.97 1.82
CA LYS A 148 5.92 2.76 1.88
C LYS A 148 6.45 2.63 3.30
N SER A 149 5.58 2.72 4.30
CA SER A 149 5.92 2.61 5.72
C SER A 149 5.64 1.19 6.22
N ARG A 150 5.84 0.98 7.52
CA ARG A 150 5.54 -0.29 8.20
C ARG A 150 4.05 -0.57 8.34
N PHE A 151 3.17 0.41 8.08
CA PHE A 151 1.73 0.26 8.16
C PHE A 151 1.06 0.84 6.90
N PRO A 152 0.88 0.02 5.85
CA PRO A 152 0.20 0.46 4.64
C PRO A 152 -1.29 0.65 4.91
N LEU A 153 -1.83 1.78 4.47
CA LEU A 153 -3.25 2.10 4.64
C LEU A 153 -4.06 1.41 3.53
N LEU A 154 -4.40 0.14 3.77
CA LEU A 154 -5.17 -0.72 2.87
C LEU A 154 -6.57 -0.99 3.42
N GLY A 155 -7.49 -1.35 2.52
CA GLY A 155 -8.86 -1.73 2.89
C GLY A 155 -9.54 -0.67 3.75
N ALA A 156 -10.18 -1.09 4.85
CA ALA A 156 -10.85 -0.17 5.78
C ALA A 156 -9.90 0.88 6.41
N HIS A 157 -8.62 0.55 6.61
CA HIS A 157 -7.65 1.47 7.24
C HIS A 157 -7.38 2.71 6.40
N ALA A 158 -7.59 2.66 5.08
CA ALA A 158 -7.47 3.82 4.19
C ALA A 158 -8.47 4.95 4.49
N SER A 159 -9.57 4.64 5.18
CA SER A 159 -10.62 5.60 5.56
C SER A 159 -10.60 6.02 7.02
N VAL A 160 -9.68 5.47 7.82
CA VAL A 160 -9.57 5.80 9.24
C VAL A 160 -9.06 7.23 9.40
N LYS A 161 -9.65 7.95 10.36
CA LYS A 161 -9.22 9.31 10.70
C LYS A 161 -7.80 9.27 11.27
N CYS A 162 -6.96 10.26 10.92
CA CYS A 162 -5.57 10.31 11.35
C CYS A 162 -5.44 10.23 12.89
N GLU A 163 -6.37 10.89 13.58
CA GLU A 163 -6.45 10.98 15.02
C GLU A 163 -6.71 9.62 15.68
N SER A 164 -7.35 8.69 14.99
CA SER A 164 -7.61 7.35 15.55
C SER A 164 -6.32 6.56 15.82
N CYS A 165 -5.23 6.90 15.15
CA CYS A 165 -3.93 6.27 15.34
C CYS A 165 -2.94 7.23 16.00
N HIS A 166 -2.90 8.48 15.53
CA HIS A 166 -1.91 9.44 15.95
C HIS A 166 -2.34 10.30 17.13
N LEU A 167 -3.61 10.34 17.55
CA LEU A 167 -4.02 11.16 18.70
C LEU A 167 -4.22 10.29 19.94
N LYS A 168 -3.52 10.61 21.03
CA LYS A 168 -3.77 10.01 22.35
C LYS A 168 -3.69 11.09 23.41
N ASN A 169 -4.71 11.13 24.27
CA ASN A 169 -4.89 12.15 25.30
C ASN A 169 -4.80 13.59 24.75
N GLY A 170 -5.30 13.81 23.52
CA GLY A 170 -5.30 15.14 22.87
C GLY A 170 -3.93 15.55 22.31
N ILE A 171 -2.91 14.70 22.38
CA ILE A 171 -1.58 14.97 21.85
C ILE A 171 -1.36 14.12 20.60
N PHE A 172 -0.93 14.76 19.51
CA PHE A 172 -0.55 14.05 18.29
C PHE A 172 0.79 13.35 18.54
N GLN A 173 0.73 12.04 18.72
CA GLN A 173 1.84 11.16 19.00
C GLN A 173 2.51 10.74 17.71
N THR A 174 3.82 11.00 17.68
CA THR A 174 4.70 10.66 16.57
C THR A 174 5.63 9.49 16.91
N TYR A 175 5.37 8.81 18.03
CA TYR A 175 6.07 7.59 18.40
C TYR A 175 5.54 6.37 17.62
N LEU A 176 6.34 5.31 17.60
CA LEU A 176 5.99 4.03 16.96
C LEU A 176 4.74 3.42 17.59
N ILE A 177 3.63 3.46 16.86
CA ILE A 177 2.38 2.80 17.23
C ILE A 177 2.61 1.27 17.17
N PRO A 178 2.20 0.49 18.19
CA PRO A 178 2.18 -0.96 18.08
C PRO A 178 1.36 -1.39 16.85
N LEU A 179 1.99 -2.16 15.95
CA LEU A 179 1.38 -2.55 14.68
C LEU A 179 0.65 -3.89 14.74
N GLU A 180 0.65 -4.53 15.92
CA GLU A 180 -0.10 -5.75 16.13
C GLU A 180 -1.60 -5.44 16.09
N CYS A 181 -2.34 -6.16 15.24
CA CYS A 181 -3.76 -5.95 15.02
C CYS A 181 -4.55 -5.90 16.35
N ILE A 182 -4.21 -6.81 17.28
CA ILE A 182 -4.89 -6.91 18.57
C ILE A 182 -4.70 -5.66 19.44
N SER A 183 -3.61 -4.91 19.29
CA SER A 183 -3.37 -3.68 20.06
C SER A 183 -4.41 -2.59 19.80
N CYS A 184 -5.07 -2.63 18.63
CA CYS A 184 -6.19 -1.74 18.32
C CYS A 184 -7.55 -2.46 18.35
N HIS A 185 -7.57 -3.75 18.00
CA HIS A 185 -8.80 -4.50 17.78
C HIS A 185 -9.13 -5.52 18.89
N GLU A 186 -8.57 -5.35 20.10
CA GLU A 186 -8.89 -6.21 21.24
C GLU A 186 -10.39 -6.23 21.56
N LYS A 187 -11.05 -5.06 21.52
CA LYS A 187 -12.50 -4.99 21.70
C LYS A 187 -13.25 -5.78 20.64
N ASN A 188 -12.89 -5.60 19.36
CA ASN A 188 -13.50 -6.37 18.26
C ASN A 188 -13.28 -7.88 18.44
N TYR A 189 -12.10 -8.28 18.90
CA TYR A 189 -11.75 -9.67 19.16
C TYR A 189 -12.63 -10.29 20.26
N ILE A 190 -12.84 -9.59 21.38
CA ILE A 190 -13.65 -10.06 22.51
C ILE A 190 -15.15 -10.08 22.17
N GLU A 191 -15.61 -9.09 21.40
CA GLU A 191 -17.04 -8.94 21.08
C GLU A 191 -17.52 -9.82 19.91
N ALA A 192 -16.60 -10.41 19.13
CA ALA A 192 -16.95 -11.29 18.02
C ALA A 192 -17.84 -12.46 18.47
N LYS A 193 -18.94 -12.71 17.74
CA LYS A 193 -19.92 -13.78 18.03
C LYS A 193 -20.04 -14.85 16.97
N LYS A 194 -19.65 -14.56 15.72
CA LYS A 194 -19.85 -15.45 14.58
C LYS A 194 -18.60 -15.45 13.68
N PRO A 195 -17.59 -16.27 14.00
CA PRO A 195 -17.43 -17.09 15.21
C PRO A 195 -17.13 -16.29 16.49
N ASN A 196 -17.30 -16.94 17.66
CA ASN A 196 -16.85 -16.39 18.94
C ASN A 196 -15.38 -16.74 19.16
N HIS A 197 -14.51 -15.74 19.08
CA HIS A 197 -13.06 -15.93 19.16
C HIS A 197 -12.60 -16.40 20.56
N ILE A 198 -13.31 -15.99 21.62
CA ILE A 198 -12.96 -16.33 23.00
C ILE A 198 -13.32 -17.79 23.30
N SER A 199 -14.55 -18.20 22.98
CA SER A 199 -14.99 -19.57 23.29
C SER A 199 -14.23 -20.63 22.48
N LEU A 200 -13.77 -20.28 21.29
CA LEU A 200 -13.00 -21.17 20.41
C LEU A 200 -11.48 -21.07 20.63
N ASN A 201 -11.04 -20.22 21.57
CA ASN A 201 -9.63 -19.99 21.87
C ASN A 201 -8.79 -19.68 20.61
N PHE A 202 -9.27 -18.77 19.77
CA PHE A 202 -8.55 -18.39 18.56
C PHE A 202 -7.25 -17.67 18.84
N SER A 203 -6.36 -17.71 17.86
CA SER A 203 -5.11 -16.95 17.85
C SER A 203 -5.41 -15.45 17.83
N LYS A 204 -4.61 -14.67 18.55
CA LYS A 204 -4.62 -13.20 18.46
C LYS A 204 -3.90 -12.69 17.19
N ASN A 205 -3.27 -13.57 16.42
CA ASN A 205 -2.77 -13.24 15.10
C ASN A 205 -3.94 -13.16 14.11
N CYS A 206 -4.51 -11.97 13.98
CA CYS A 206 -5.71 -11.76 13.16
C CYS A 206 -5.50 -12.16 11.69
N ASN A 207 -4.26 -12.14 11.19
CA ASN A 207 -3.92 -12.53 9.83
C ASN A 207 -4.06 -14.04 9.57
N ASP A 208 -4.37 -14.84 10.58
CA ASP A 208 -4.70 -16.27 10.41
C ASP A 208 -6.07 -16.46 9.73
N CYS A 209 -6.94 -15.43 9.77
CA CYS A 209 -8.26 -15.46 9.16
C CYS A 209 -8.62 -14.14 8.45
N HIS A 210 -8.24 -12.99 8.97
CA HIS A 210 -8.63 -11.68 8.43
C HIS A 210 -7.50 -11.07 7.61
N THR A 211 -7.83 -10.18 6.67
CA THR A 211 -6.84 -9.49 5.85
C THR A 211 -7.09 -7.99 5.84
N ILE A 212 -6.02 -7.20 5.90
CA ILE A 212 -6.10 -5.73 5.86
C ILE A 212 -6.54 -5.19 4.49
N LYS A 213 -6.60 -6.04 3.46
CA LYS A 213 -6.95 -5.64 2.09
C LYS A 213 -8.45 -5.47 1.87
N THR A 214 -9.29 -5.95 2.79
CA THR A 214 -10.74 -5.87 2.69
C THR A 214 -11.28 -4.71 3.54
N VAL A 215 -12.52 -4.31 3.26
CA VAL A 215 -13.24 -3.28 4.03
C VAL A 215 -14.03 -3.87 5.22
N SER A 216 -13.89 -5.17 5.49
CA SER A 216 -14.70 -5.88 6.48
C SER A 216 -13.95 -7.05 7.11
N TRP A 217 -14.39 -7.45 8.30
CA TRP A 217 -13.83 -8.56 9.08
C TRP A 217 -14.20 -9.97 8.56
N HIS A 218 -14.66 -10.11 7.32
CA HIS A 218 -14.93 -11.44 6.78
C HIS A 218 -13.62 -12.25 6.72
N GLY A 219 -13.66 -13.48 7.24
CA GLY A 219 -12.55 -14.41 7.15
C GLY A 219 -12.21 -14.69 5.68
N GLU A 220 -10.93 -14.67 5.34
CA GLU A 220 -10.43 -14.95 4.01
C GLU A 220 -10.60 -16.43 3.71
N ARG A 221 -11.49 -16.75 2.77
CA ARG A 221 -11.78 -18.14 2.37
C ARG A 221 -10.54 -18.90 1.89
N ALA A 222 -9.51 -18.18 1.44
CA ALA A 222 -8.24 -18.73 0.97
C ALA A 222 -7.53 -19.62 2.00
N PHE A 223 -7.81 -19.47 3.30
CA PHE A 223 -7.27 -20.37 4.33
C PHE A 223 -7.67 -21.84 4.12
N HIS A 224 -8.82 -22.10 3.49
CA HIS A 224 -9.27 -23.47 3.20
C HIS A 224 -8.37 -24.20 2.18
N ASN A 225 -7.55 -23.46 1.42
CA ASN A 225 -6.54 -24.08 0.55
C ASN A 225 -5.46 -24.81 1.37
N LYS A 226 -5.32 -24.49 2.66
CA LYS A 226 -4.36 -25.12 3.58
C LYS A 226 -4.98 -26.21 4.45
N THR A 227 -6.31 -26.34 4.47
CA THR A 227 -7.03 -27.26 5.37
C THR A 227 -7.46 -28.58 4.70
N GLY A 228 -7.05 -28.81 3.45
CA GLY A 228 -7.40 -30.03 2.69
C GLY A 228 -8.79 -29.99 2.04
N PHE A 229 -9.55 -28.90 2.20
CA PHE A 229 -10.82 -28.70 1.49
C PHE A 229 -10.87 -27.33 0.80
N PRO A 230 -10.18 -27.15 -0.35
CA PRO A 230 -10.21 -25.88 -1.08
C PRO A 230 -11.64 -25.50 -1.51
N LEU A 231 -12.10 -24.33 -1.08
CA LEU A 231 -13.43 -23.81 -1.43
C LEU A 231 -13.44 -23.37 -2.90
N THR A 232 -13.91 -24.26 -3.78
CA THR A 232 -13.98 -24.05 -5.23
C THR A 232 -15.41 -24.11 -5.75
N GLY A 233 -15.67 -23.46 -6.88
CA GLY A 233 -16.98 -23.45 -7.53
C GLY A 233 -18.10 -23.02 -6.58
N ALA A 234 -19.18 -23.80 -6.50
CA ALA A 234 -20.33 -23.47 -5.65
C ALA A 234 -19.98 -23.37 -4.14
N HIS A 235 -18.95 -24.08 -3.67
CA HIS A 235 -18.52 -24.02 -2.26
C HIS A 235 -17.78 -22.70 -1.92
N ALA A 236 -17.30 -21.95 -2.92
CA ALA A 236 -16.61 -20.69 -2.71
C ALA A 236 -17.50 -19.59 -2.10
N ILE A 237 -18.82 -19.71 -2.25
CA ILE A 237 -19.78 -18.67 -1.84
C ILE A 237 -20.71 -19.11 -0.71
N ILE A 238 -20.58 -20.33 -0.20
CA ILE A 238 -21.45 -20.84 0.87
C ILE A 238 -21.14 -20.17 2.22
N SER A 239 -22.15 -19.96 3.06
CA SER A 239 -21.94 -19.43 4.40
C SER A 239 -21.18 -20.43 5.29
N CYS A 240 -20.32 -19.94 6.19
CA CYS A 240 -19.46 -20.77 7.02
C CYS A 240 -20.27 -21.76 7.88
N ASP A 241 -21.43 -21.34 8.40
CA ASP A 241 -22.32 -22.15 9.24
C ASP A 241 -22.90 -23.38 8.55
N LYS A 242 -22.83 -23.46 7.22
CA LYS A 242 -23.25 -24.65 6.46
C LYS A 242 -22.31 -25.83 6.63
N CYS A 243 -21.04 -25.57 6.94
CA CYS A 243 -20.05 -26.60 7.24
C CYS A 243 -19.69 -26.56 8.73
N HIS A 244 -19.34 -25.38 9.24
CA HIS A 244 -19.04 -25.12 10.65
C HIS A 244 -20.31 -24.93 11.46
N GLN A 245 -21.03 -26.03 11.67
CA GLN A 245 -22.25 -26.03 12.47
C GLN A 245 -22.00 -25.43 13.85
N ASN A 246 -22.96 -24.66 14.36
CA ASN A 246 -22.84 -23.89 15.61
C ASN A 246 -21.63 -22.95 15.69
N TRP A 247 -21.03 -22.60 14.54
CA TRP A 247 -19.79 -21.83 14.45
C TRP A 247 -18.58 -22.52 15.10
N GLU A 248 -18.54 -23.85 15.08
CA GLU A 248 -17.38 -24.65 15.53
C GLU A 248 -16.38 -24.86 14.39
N PHE A 249 -15.15 -24.37 14.56
CA PHE A 249 -14.08 -24.41 13.55
C PHE A 249 -12.98 -25.43 13.83
N ASN A 250 -13.06 -26.15 14.96
CA ASN A 250 -12.15 -27.26 15.30
C ASN A 250 -12.63 -28.61 14.72
N LEU A 251 -13.66 -28.60 13.88
CA LEU A 251 -14.28 -29.81 13.36
C LEU A 251 -13.39 -30.44 12.27
N THR A 252 -13.08 -31.72 12.45
CA THR A 252 -12.59 -32.56 11.35
C THR A 252 -13.80 -33.04 10.57
N LEU A 253 -14.18 -32.29 9.54
CA LEU A 253 -15.26 -32.68 8.63
C LEU A 253 -14.72 -33.61 7.53
N PRO A 254 -15.47 -34.62 7.09
CA PRO A 254 -15.13 -35.37 5.90
C PRO A 254 -15.06 -34.42 4.70
N ALA A 255 -13.95 -34.51 3.95
CA ALA A 255 -13.73 -33.71 2.75
C ALA A 255 -14.32 -34.36 1.48
N ASP A 256 -14.89 -35.56 1.59
CA ASP A 256 -15.49 -36.27 0.47
C ASP A 256 -16.91 -35.78 0.17
N CYS A 257 -17.27 -35.77 -1.12
CA CYS A 257 -18.57 -35.26 -1.56
C CYS A 257 -19.75 -36.06 -0.99
N TYR A 258 -19.61 -37.38 -0.88
CA TYR A 258 -20.72 -38.26 -0.50
C TYR A 258 -21.14 -38.07 0.95
N SER A 259 -20.19 -37.86 1.87
CA SER A 259 -20.48 -37.60 3.28
C SER A 259 -21.42 -36.41 3.48
N CYS A 260 -21.31 -35.35 2.67
CA CYS A 260 -22.23 -34.21 2.74
C CYS A 260 -23.43 -34.33 1.79
N HIS A 261 -23.25 -34.95 0.62
CA HIS A 261 -24.26 -35.02 -0.43
C HIS A 261 -24.90 -36.41 -0.59
N LYS A 262 -24.91 -37.21 0.48
CA LYS A 262 -25.49 -38.56 0.52
C LYS A 262 -26.92 -38.54 0.01
N THR A 263 -27.76 -37.66 0.54
CA THR A 263 -29.17 -37.56 0.13
C THR A 263 -29.31 -37.28 -1.36
N GLN A 264 -28.52 -36.36 -1.94
CA GLN A 264 -28.56 -36.08 -3.38
C GLN A 264 -28.09 -37.29 -4.20
N TYR A 265 -27.06 -38.00 -3.74
CA TYR A 265 -26.59 -39.23 -4.39
C TYR A 265 -27.71 -40.29 -4.42
N GLU A 266 -28.33 -40.58 -3.27
CA GLU A 266 -29.36 -41.61 -3.12
C GLU A 266 -30.66 -41.26 -3.85
N GLN A 267 -31.01 -39.98 -3.94
CA GLN A 267 -32.25 -39.53 -4.60
C GLN A 267 -32.11 -39.30 -6.10
N THR A 268 -30.91 -39.38 -6.68
CA THR A 268 -30.75 -39.16 -8.12
C THR A 268 -31.28 -40.36 -8.90
N THR A 269 -32.18 -40.11 -9.84
CA THR A 269 -32.83 -41.15 -10.66
C THR A 269 -32.37 -41.18 -12.12
N ASN A 270 -31.63 -40.17 -12.58
CA ASN A 270 -31.15 -40.09 -13.96
C ASN A 270 -29.75 -39.45 -14.07
N PRO A 271 -28.68 -40.24 -14.25
CA PRO A 271 -28.68 -41.70 -14.09
C PRO A 271 -28.91 -42.10 -12.63
N ASN A 272 -29.51 -43.26 -12.36
CA ASN A 272 -29.70 -43.72 -10.98
C ASN A 272 -28.37 -44.18 -10.38
N HIS A 273 -27.80 -43.41 -9.45
CA HIS A 273 -26.48 -43.69 -8.90
C HIS A 273 -26.42 -44.99 -8.10
N GLN A 274 -27.44 -45.25 -7.27
CA GLN A 274 -27.49 -46.44 -6.41
C GLN A 274 -27.74 -47.72 -7.21
N LEU A 275 -28.77 -47.72 -8.06
CA LEU A 275 -29.15 -48.90 -8.83
C LEU A 275 -28.06 -49.32 -9.82
N ALA A 276 -27.36 -48.36 -10.43
CA ALA A 276 -26.26 -48.65 -11.35
C ALA A 276 -24.92 -48.90 -10.64
N GLY A 277 -24.86 -48.82 -9.31
CA GLY A 277 -23.64 -49.10 -8.55
C GLY A 277 -22.49 -48.12 -8.84
N PHE A 278 -22.79 -46.85 -9.12
CA PHE A 278 -21.77 -45.83 -9.37
C PHE A 278 -20.90 -45.58 -8.11
N PRO A 279 -19.65 -45.10 -8.26
CA PRO A 279 -18.81 -44.82 -7.11
C PRO A 279 -19.25 -43.57 -6.36
N THR A 280 -18.97 -43.52 -5.05
CA THR A 280 -19.18 -42.33 -4.20
C THR A 280 -18.10 -41.26 -4.39
N ASN A 281 -17.00 -41.58 -5.10
CA ASN A 281 -16.04 -40.58 -5.56
C ASN A 281 -16.62 -39.78 -6.73
N CYS A 282 -17.35 -38.72 -6.42
CA CYS A 282 -18.06 -37.90 -7.41
C CYS A 282 -17.12 -37.23 -8.43
N SER A 283 -15.84 -37.00 -8.08
CA SER A 283 -14.87 -36.30 -8.94
C SER A 283 -14.55 -37.02 -10.25
N VAL A 284 -14.88 -38.31 -10.33
CA VAL A 284 -14.79 -39.13 -11.54
C VAL A 284 -15.68 -38.58 -12.66
N CYS A 285 -16.81 -37.96 -12.32
CA CYS A 285 -17.79 -37.45 -13.31
C CYS A 285 -18.12 -35.96 -13.12
N HIS A 286 -18.16 -35.48 -11.88
CA HIS A 286 -18.55 -34.13 -11.52
C HIS A 286 -17.36 -33.28 -11.10
N ASN A 287 -17.53 -31.96 -11.18
CA ASN A 287 -16.63 -30.99 -10.53
C ASN A 287 -17.43 -29.91 -9.83
N THR A 288 -16.79 -29.17 -8.93
CA THR A 288 -17.43 -28.16 -8.08
C THR A 288 -17.87 -26.91 -8.84
N SER A 289 -17.30 -26.66 -10.02
CA SER A 289 -17.57 -25.47 -10.84
C SER A 289 -18.74 -25.66 -11.81
N SER A 290 -18.96 -26.89 -12.27
CA SER A 290 -20.07 -27.29 -13.14
C SER A 290 -20.53 -28.68 -12.74
N TRP A 291 -21.49 -28.72 -11.80
CA TRP A 291 -22.02 -29.99 -11.30
C TRP A 291 -22.91 -30.69 -12.33
N ARG A 292 -23.67 -29.90 -13.12
CA ARG A 292 -24.53 -30.38 -14.21
C ARG A 292 -24.25 -29.57 -15.49
N PRO A 293 -24.03 -30.23 -16.64
CA PRO A 293 -23.87 -31.68 -16.81
C PRO A 293 -22.58 -32.20 -16.14
N ALA A 294 -22.50 -33.51 -15.93
CA ALA A 294 -21.26 -34.16 -15.49
C ALA A 294 -20.23 -34.06 -16.63
N THR A 295 -19.17 -33.27 -16.44
CA THR A 295 -18.22 -32.91 -17.50
C THR A 295 -16.88 -33.63 -17.39
N ASN A 296 -16.57 -34.26 -16.26
CA ASN A 296 -15.33 -35.04 -16.09
C ASN A 296 -15.43 -36.46 -16.68
N PHE A 297 -16.62 -36.84 -17.17
CA PHE A 297 -16.88 -38.09 -17.87
C PHE A 297 -16.96 -37.82 -19.38
N ASP A 298 -16.10 -38.48 -20.15
CA ASP A 298 -16.05 -38.35 -21.61
C ASP A 298 -16.63 -39.59 -22.29
N HIS A 299 -17.83 -39.43 -22.85
CA HIS A 299 -18.54 -40.48 -23.57
C HIS A 299 -17.97 -40.70 -24.98
N ASP A 300 -17.49 -39.65 -25.65
CA ASP A 300 -17.03 -39.71 -27.04
C ASP A 300 -15.62 -40.32 -27.17
N LYS A 301 -14.78 -40.10 -26.14
CA LYS A 301 -13.42 -40.66 -26.08
C LYS A 301 -13.42 -42.13 -25.64
N ASN A 302 -14.26 -42.47 -24.67
CA ASN A 302 -14.21 -43.79 -24.02
C ASN A 302 -15.31 -44.74 -24.49
N PHE A 303 -16.42 -44.24 -25.04
CA PHE A 303 -17.61 -45.01 -25.38
C PHE A 303 -18.15 -44.62 -26.78
N PHE A 304 -19.46 -44.69 -26.99
CA PHE A 304 -20.10 -44.33 -28.27
C PHE A 304 -20.14 -42.81 -28.45
N ARG A 305 -19.98 -42.26 -29.65
CA ARG A 305 -20.02 -40.79 -29.80
C ARG A 305 -21.44 -40.24 -29.71
N ILE A 306 -21.72 -39.43 -28.69
CA ILE A 306 -23.04 -38.81 -28.44
C ILE A 306 -22.98 -37.29 -28.32
N TYR A 307 -21.81 -36.72 -28.04
CA TYR A 307 -21.59 -35.27 -27.98
C TYR A 307 -21.05 -34.70 -29.30
N SER A 308 -20.65 -35.57 -30.23
CA SER A 308 -20.17 -35.25 -31.58
C SER A 308 -20.82 -36.15 -32.64
N GLY A 309 -20.47 -35.94 -33.92
CA GLY A 309 -21.01 -36.69 -35.04
C GLY A 309 -22.52 -36.53 -35.23
N GLU A 310 -23.15 -37.53 -35.85
CA GLU A 310 -24.58 -37.54 -36.22
C GLU A 310 -25.52 -37.62 -35.00
N HIS A 311 -25.02 -38.09 -33.84
CA HIS A 311 -25.81 -38.23 -32.61
C HIS A 311 -25.80 -36.97 -31.73
N ARG A 312 -24.99 -35.97 -32.08
CA ARG A 312 -24.94 -34.70 -31.35
C ARG A 312 -26.33 -34.07 -31.28
N ASN A 313 -26.76 -33.73 -30.06
CA ASN A 313 -28.07 -33.11 -29.77
C ASN A 313 -29.29 -33.97 -30.18
N LYS A 314 -29.15 -35.28 -30.39
CA LYS A 314 -30.27 -36.18 -30.73
C LYS A 314 -30.93 -36.84 -29.52
N TRP A 315 -30.30 -36.78 -28.36
CA TRP A 315 -30.75 -37.38 -27.12
C TRP A 315 -30.99 -36.29 -26.06
N ARG A 316 -31.82 -36.60 -25.07
CA ARG A 316 -32.17 -35.73 -23.93
C ARG A 316 -31.92 -36.41 -22.59
N SER A 317 -31.99 -37.73 -22.56
CA SER A 317 -31.82 -38.55 -21.35
C SER A 317 -30.91 -39.73 -21.64
N CYS A 318 -30.16 -40.19 -20.64
CA CYS A 318 -29.36 -41.40 -20.76
C CYS A 318 -30.24 -42.60 -21.17
N ASN A 319 -31.49 -42.62 -20.71
CA ASN A 319 -32.43 -43.70 -20.97
C ASN A 319 -32.97 -43.72 -22.40
N ASP A 320 -32.66 -42.71 -23.23
CA ASP A 320 -33.00 -42.72 -24.66
C ASP A 320 -32.20 -43.81 -25.40
N CYS A 321 -31.03 -44.17 -24.87
CA CYS A 321 -30.17 -45.22 -25.41
C CYS A 321 -29.98 -46.38 -24.42
N HIS A 322 -29.84 -46.08 -23.13
CA HIS A 322 -29.63 -47.09 -22.08
C HIS A 322 -30.97 -47.62 -21.57
N ILE A 323 -31.29 -48.87 -21.94
CA ILE A 323 -32.63 -49.44 -21.71
C ILE A 323 -32.80 -50.07 -20.33
N ASN A 324 -31.72 -50.17 -19.54
CA ASN A 324 -31.78 -50.62 -18.15
C ASN A 324 -31.22 -49.53 -17.21
N PRO A 325 -32.04 -48.91 -16.34
CA PRO A 325 -31.57 -47.90 -15.39
C PRO A 325 -30.63 -48.44 -14.31
N ALA A 326 -30.55 -49.77 -14.12
CA ALA A 326 -29.61 -50.41 -13.21
C ALA A 326 -28.32 -50.89 -13.90
N ASP A 327 -28.26 -50.87 -15.23
CA ASP A 327 -27.06 -51.27 -15.98
C ASP A 327 -26.93 -50.46 -17.26
N TYR A 328 -26.12 -49.40 -17.20
CA TYR A 328 -25.81 -48.55 -18.34
C TYR A 328 -24.92 -49.25 -19.39
N LYS A 329 -24.49 -50.51 -19.18
CA LYS A 329 -23.92 -51.33 -20.26
C LYS A 329 -24.99 -51.92 -21.16
N ASN A 330 -26.25 -51.95 -20.71
CA ASN A 330 -27.37 -52.39 -21.51
C ASN A 330 -27.95 -51.20 -22.29
N PHE A 331 -27.78 -51.24 -23.61
CA PHE A 331 -28.19 -50.18 -24.51
C PHE A 331 -28.91 -50.73 -25.74
N SER A 332 -29.67 -49.87 -26.41
CA SER A 332 -30.26 -50.18 -27.69
C SER A 332 -30.22 -49.01 -28.66
N CYS A 333 -29.68 -49.26 -29.85
CA CYS A 333 -29.76 -48.31 -30.96
C CYS A 333 -31.12 -48.42 -31.67
N ILE A 334 -31.73 -49.60 -31.62
CA ILE A 334 -32.83 -50.01 -32.50
C ILE A 334 -34.21 -49.92 -31.85
N THR A 335 -34.28 -49.77 -30.53
CA THR A 335 -35.58 -49.75 -29.83
C THR A 335 -36.35 -48.47 -30.14
N TYR A 336 -35.68 -47.33 -30.25
CA TYR A 336 -36.34 -46.02 -30.33
C TYR A 336 -35.94 -45.17 -31.53
N CYS A 337 -34.76 -45.37 -32.13
CA CYS A 337 -34.21 -44.43 -33.10
C CYS A 337 -33.99 -45.03 -34.49
N HIS A 338 -33.42 -46.24 -34.57
CA HIS A 338 -33.09 -46.88 -35.83
C HIS A 338 -34.08 -47.99 -36.13
N SER A 339 -34.76 -47.95 -37.29
CA SER A 339 -35.67 -49.01 -37.73
C SER A 339 -34.99 -49.99 -38.67
N GLN A 340 -35.45 -51.25 -38.68
CA GLN A 340 -34.83 -52.33 -39.45
C GLN A 340 -34.89 -52.03 -40.95
N ALA A 341 -36.06 -51.64 -41.46
CA ALA A 341 -36.25 -51.34 -42.88
C ALA A 341 -35.32 -50.20 -43.40
N SER A 342 -35.06 -49.18 -42.57
CA SER A 342 -34.13 -48.09 -42.90
C SER A 342 -32.68 -48.56 -42.86
N THR A 343 -32.33 -49.31 -41.81
CA THR A 343 -30.97 -49.77 -41.55
C THR A 343 -30.53 -50.81 -42.59
N ASP A 344 -31.37 -51.81 -42.88
CA ASP A 344 -31.11 -52.84 -43.90
C ASP A 344 -30.85 -52.22 -45.27
N ARG A 345 -31.60 -51.18 -45.63
CA ARG A 345 -31.43 -50.48 -46.92
C ARG A 345 -30.05 -49.83 -47.03
N LYS A 346 -29.52 -49.29 -45.94
CA LYS A 346 -28.18 -48.67 -45.89
C LYS A 346 -27.05 -49.71 -45.82
N HIS A 347 -27.33 -50.94 -45.40
CA HIS A 347 -26.32 -51.98 -45.16
C HIS A 347 -26.37 -53.17 -46.15
N ARG A 348 -27.10 -53.07 -47.27
CA ARG A 348 -27.27 -54.16 -48.26
C ARG A 348 -25.97 -54.81 -48.74
N ASN A 349 -24.90 -54.02 -48.82
CA ASN A 349 -23.59 -54.46 -49.30
C ASN A 349 -22.53 -54.54 -48.19
N VAL A 350 -22.95 -54.47 -46.92
CA VAL A 350 -22.05 -54.55 -45.76
C VAL A 350 -21.98 -56.00 -45.32
N SER A 351 -20.87 -56.66 -45.66
CA SER A 351 -20.63 -58.05 -45.26
C SER A 351 -20.65 -58.19 -43.73
N GLY A 352 -21.33 -59.22 -43.23
CA GLY A 352 -21.44 -59.47 -41.78
C GLY A 352 -22.38 -58.54 -41.02
N TYR A 353 -23.18 -57.71 -41.71
CA TYR A 353 -24.21 -56.89 -41.09
C TYR A 353 -25.22 -57.74 -40.31
N ARG A 354 -25.50 -57.31 -39.07
CA ARG A 354 -26.57 -57.85 -38.22
C ARG A 354 -27.34 -56.69 -37.61
N TYR A 355 -28.67 -56.75 -37.69
CA TYR A 355 -29.56 -55.77 -37.07
C TYR A 355 -29.66 -56.00 -35.56
N GLU A 356 -28.56 -55.73 -34.86
CA GLU A 356 -28.39 -55.97 -33.43
C GLU A 356 -27.55 -54.84 -32.83
N SER A 357 -27.97 -54.28 -31.69
CA SER A 357 -27.31 -53.13 -31.05
C SER A 357 -25.82 -53.35 -30.77
N SER A 358 -25.43 -54.57 -30.35
CA SER A 358 -24.03 -54.95 -30.08
C SER A 358 -23.17 -54.93 -31.35
N ALA A 359 -23.72 -55.37 -32.49
CA ALA A 359 -23.06 -55.36 -33.78
C ALA A 359 -22.94 -53.93 -34.34
N CYS A 360 -24.01 -53.14 -34.22
CA CYS A 360 -24.02 -51.72 -34.57
C CYS A 360 -22.96 -50.94 -33.79
N TYR A 361 -22.91 -51.11 -32.46
CA TYR A 361 -21.90 -50.47 -31.61
C TYR A 361 -20.48 -50.83 -32.05
N SER A 362 -20.22 -52.09 -32.37
CA SER A 362 -18.89 -52.54 -32.77
C SER A 362 -18.37 -51.88 -34.06
N CYS A 363 -19.25 -51.57 -35.01
CA CYS A 363 -18.90 -50.88 -36.25
C CYS A 363 -18.95 -49.35 -36.13
N HIS A 364 -19.87 -48.81 -35.34
CA HIS A 364 -20.19 -47.38 -35.28
C HIS A 364 -19.74 -46.67 -34.00
N ARG A 365 -18.99 -47.31 -33.10
CA ARG A 365 -18.52 -46.69 -31.84
C ARG A 365 -17.88 -45.32 -32.02
N ASN A 366 -17.10 -45.16 -33.09
CA ASN A 366 -16.26 -43.98 -33.33
C ASN A 366 -16.73 -43.11 -34.50
N VAL A 367 -17.90 -43.40 -35.08
CA VAL A 367 -18.49 -42.66 -36.21
C VAL A 367 -19.39 -41.58 -35.64
#